data_AF-A0A4Y2TVW9-F1
#
_entry.id   AF-A0A4Y2TVW9-F1
#
_cell.length_a   1.000
_cell.length_b   1.000
_cell.length_c   1.000
_cell.angle_alpha   90.00
_cell.angle_beta   90.00
_cell.angle_gamma   90.00
#
_symmetry.space_group_name_H-M   'P 1'
#
loop_
_entity.id
_entity.type
_entity.pdbx_description
1 polymer ?
#
loop_
_entity_poly.entity_id
_entity_poly.type
_entity_poly.pdbx_seq_one_letter_code
_entity_poly.pdbx_strand_id
1 'polypeptide(L)'
;MKFAKLLDKYAGIQKAAEVFKNHHAAARELGASGEKIIAALYGSSLKSSSLNEIRFTIFTKSLIQNNFNLATPPPIEEDARLHSWKAFLQVNL
;
A
#
# COMPACT_ATOMS: atom_id res chain seq x y z
N MET A 1 -2.22 -9.36 -14.73
CA MET A 1 -1.53 -8.81 -13.55
C MET A 1 -2.13 -7.45 -13.17
N LYS A 2 -3.00 -7.36 -12.15
CA LYS A 2 -3.60 -6.08 -11.71
C LYS A 2 -2.54 -5.07 -11.23
N PHE A 3 -1.44 -5.56 -10.65
CA PHE A 3 -0.35 -4.74 -10.12
C PHE A 3 0.52 -4.11 -11.21
N ALA A 4 0.88 -4.86 -12.27
CA ALA A 4 1.62 -4.30 -13.41
C ALA A 4 0.86 -3.12 -14.05
N LYS A 5 -0.46 -3.29 -14.25
CA LYS A 5 -1.33 -2.20 -14.73
C LYS A 5 -1.38 -0.99 -13.79
N LEU A 6 -1.21 -1.21 -12.48
CA LEU A 6 -1.17 -0.14 -11.49
C LEU A 6 0.15 0.65 -11.58
N LEU A 7 1.27 -0.06 -11.76
CA LEU A 7 2.59 0.56 -11.99
C LEU A 7 2.59 1.40 -13.26
N ASP A 8 1.99 0.92 -14.34
CA ASP A 8 1.92 1.68 -15.61
C ASP A 8 1.04 2.93 -15.50
N LYS A 9 0.01 2.89 -14.63
CA LYS A 9 -0.98 3.97 -14.50
C LYS A 9 -0.52 5.13 -13.61
N TYR A 10 0.35 4.88 -12.64
CA TYR A 10 0.72 5.89 -11.63
C TYR A 10 2.24 6.01 -11.49
N ALA A 11 2.82 7.04 -12.12
CA ALA A 11 4.25 7.37 -12.04
C ALA A 11 4.77 7.52 -10.60
N GLY A 12 3.92 7.98 -9.67
CA GLY A 12 4.26 8.06 -8.24
C GLY A 12 4.51 6.70 -7.58
N ILE A 13 3.85 5.63 -8.04
CA ILE A 13 4.06 4.27 -7.54
C ILE A 13 5.35 3.69 -8.10
N GLN A 14 5.67 3.96 -9.37
CA GLN A 14 6.95 3.54 -9.96
C GLN A 14 8.13 4.11 -9.15
N LYS A 15 8.10 5.41 -8.85
CA LYS A 15 9.12 6.06 -8.02
C LYS A 15 9.20 5.47 -6.61
N ALA A 16 8.06 5.12 -6.00
CA ALA A 16 8.05 4.43 -4.71
C ALA A 16 8.63 3.01 -4.80
N ALA A 17 8.38 2.29 -5.90
CA ALA A 17 8.91 0.95 -6.13
C ALA A 17 10.43 0.96 -6.38
N GLU A 18 10.98 2.03 -6.95
CA GLU A 18 12.43 2.18 -7.17
C GLU A 18 13.22 2.18 -5.86
N VAL A 19 12.64 2.65 -4.75
CA VAL A 19 13.29 2.61 -3.42
C VAL A 19 13.67 1.17 -3.03
N PHE A 20 12.86 0.18 -3.41
CA PHE A 20 13.13 -1.23 -3.14
C PHE A 20 14.30 -1.81 -3.96
N LYS A 21 14.79 -1.10 -4.98
CA LYS A 21 15.99 -1.50 -5.75
C LYS A 21 17.28 -1.04 -5.06
N ASN A 22 17.20 -0.08 -4.14
CA ASN A 22 18.35 0.43 -3.41
C ASN A 22 18.64 -0.46 -2.20
N HIS A 23 19.74 -1.21 -2.26
CA HIS A 23 20.17 -2.13 -1.20
C HIS A 23 20.53 -1.40 0.12
N HIS A 24 20.79 -0.09 0.05
CA HIS A 24 21.10 0.76 1.19
C HIS A 24 19.91 1.61 1.65
N ALA A 25 18.70 1.37 1.12
CA ALA A 25 17.51 2.12 1.51
C ALA A 25 17.23 1.95 3.02
N ALA A 26 16.93 3.07 3.68
CA ALA A 26 16.62 3.05 5.10
C ALA A 26 15.22 2.45 5.35
N ALA A 27 15.03 1.77 6.49
CA ALA A 27 13.75 1.16 6.85
C ALA A 27 12.56 2.15 6.82
N ARG A 28 12.80 3.42 7.21
CA ARG A 28 11.79 4.49 7.13
C ARG A 28 11.37 4.79 5.68
N GLU A 29 12.33 4.82 4.76
CA GLU A 29 12.09 5.11 3.35
C GLU A 29 11.33 3.99 2.66
N LEU A 30 11.72 2.73 2.95
CA LEU A 30 11.04 1.53 2.47
C LEU A 30 9.63 1.43 3.04
N GLY A 31 9.45 1.71 4.33
CA GLY A 31 8.13 1.75 4.97
C GLY A 31 7.21 2.77 4.30
N ALA A 32 7.68 4.02 4.16
CA ALA A 32 6.88 5.08 3.53
C ALA A 32 6.55 4.78 2.06
N SER A 33 7.48 4.17 1.33
CA SER A 33 7.28 3.79 -0.07
C SER A 33 6.28 2.63 -0.20
N GLY A 34 6.41 1.62 0.66
CA GLY A 34 5.48 0.49 0.70
C GLY A 34 4.07 0.90 1.11
N GLU A 35 3.93 1.80 2.09
CA GLU A 35 2.64 2.40 2.44
C GLU A 35 1.99 3.08 1.24
N LYS A 36 2.73 3.90 0.47
CA LYS A 36 2.21 4.54 -0.74
C LYS A 36 1.75 3.54 -1.80
N ILE A 37 2.49 2.45 -1.98
CA ILE A 37 2.12 1.38 -2.92
C ILE A 37 0.83 0.68 -2.48
N ILE A 38 0.72 0.33 -1.19
CA ILE A 38 -0.48 -0.31 -0.62
C ILE A 38 -1.67 0.67 -0.69
N ALA A 39 -1.47 1.93 -0.33
CA ALA A 39 -2.50 2.97 -0.43
C ALA A 39 -3.01 3.09 -1.87
N ALA A 40 -2.14 3.07 -2.87
CA ALA A 40 -2.59 3.10 -4.25
C ALA A 40 -3.32 1.82 -4.70
N LEU A 41 -2.95 0.66 -4.16
CA LEU A 41 -3.62 -0.62 -4.46
C LEU A 41 -5.08 -0.61 -4.00
N TYR A 42 -5.35 -0.09 -2.80
CA TYR A 42 -6.69 -0.06 -2.20
C TYR A 42 -7.45 1.24 -2.51
N GLY A 43 -6.73 2.34 -2.65
CA GLY A 43 -7.25 3.69 -2.82
C GLY A 43 -7.15 4.25 -4.24
N SER A 44 -6.93 3.42 -5.27
CA SER A 44 -6.85 3.88 -6.67
C SER A 44 -8.05 4.73 -7.16
N SER A 45 -9.19 4.67 -6.46
CA SER A 45 -10.38 5.49 -6.68
C SER A 45 -10.66 6.54 -5.59
N LEU A 46 -9.83 6.63 -4.55
CA LEU A 46 -10.01 7.50 -3.38
C LEU A 46 -8.98 8.64 -3.44
N LYS A 47 -9.44 9.89 -3.28
CA LYS A 47 -8.57 11.08 -3.16
C LYS A 47 -8.01 11.25 -1.74
N SER A 48 -7.69 10.14 -1.07
CA SER A 48 -7.27 10.16 0.33
C SER A 48 -5.74 10.23 0.43
N SER A 49 -5.26 10.93 1.45
CA SER A 49 -3.84 11.18 1.72
C SER A 49 -3.15 10.09 2.52
N SER A 50 -3.89 9.25 3.26
CA SER A 50 -3.32 8.29 4.22
C SER A 50 -3.96 6.91 4.10
N LEU A 51 -3.19 5.85 4.42
CA LEU A 51 -3.70 4.48 4.34
C LEU A 51 -4.82 4.24 5.37
N ASN A 52 -4.74 4.91 6.53
CA ASN A 52 -5.78 4.81 7.57
C ASN A 52 -7.12 5.42 7.13
N GLU A 53 -7.10 6.55 6.43
CA GLU A 53 -8.33 7.14 5.86
C GLU A 53 -8.94 6.25 4.78
N ILE A 54 -8.11 5.65 3.92
CA ILE A 54 -8.54 4.65 2.93
C ILE A 54 -9.21 3.47 3.64
N ARG A 55 -8.58 2.95 4.70
CA ARG A 55 -9.09 1.85 5.51
C ARG A 55 -10.46 2.19 6.11
N PHE A 56 -10.58 3.36 6.74
CA PHE A 56 -11.83 3.82 7.32
C PHE A 56 -12.93 3.96 6.25
N THR A 57 -12.61 4.54 5.09
CA THR A 57 -13.57 4.71 3.99
C THR A 57 -14.06 3.37 3.43
N ILE A 58 -13.16 2.40 3.27
CA ILE A 58 -13.52 1.05 2.82
C ILE A 58 -14.41 0.37 3.87
N PHE A 59 -14.05 0.50 5.15
CA PHE A 59 -14.82 -0.04 6.25
C PHE A 59 -16.22 0.60 6.35
N THR A 60 -16.37 1.91 6.27
CA THR A 60 -17.69 2.54 6.35
C THR A 60 -18.57 2.16 5.17
N LYS A 61 -18.01 2.10 3.94
CA LYS A 61 -18.73 1.58 2.76
C LYS A 61 -19.17 0.14 2.94
N SER A 62 -18.39 -0.67 3.65
CA SER A 62 -18.75 -2.07 3.92
C SER A 62 -20.03 -2.23 4.72
N LEU A 63 -20.24 -1.35 5.70
CA LEU A 63 -21.38 -1.43 6.61
C LEU A 63 -22.72 -1.20 5.90
N ILE A 64 -22.69 -0.57 4.72
CA ILE A 64 -23.88 -0.25 3.91
C ILE A 64 -24.17 -1.38 2.91
N GLN A 65 -23.21 -2.27 2.66
CA GLN A 65 -23.33 -3.33 1.65
C GLN A 65 -23.69 -4.67 2.31
N ASN A 66 -24.82 -5.26 1.91
CA ASN A 66 -25.32 -6.53 2.46
C ASN A 66 -24.38 -7.75 2.26
N ASN A 67 -23.43 -7.68 1.32
CA ASN A 67 -22.52 -8.79 0.97
C ASN A 67 -21.03 -8.40 1.07
N PHE A 68 -20.66 -7.49 1.97
CA PHE A 68 -19.27 -7.10 2.09
C PHE A 68 -18.43 -8.15 2.84
N ASN A 69 -17.27 -8.49 2.28
CA ASN A 69 -16.30 -9.36 2.93
C ASN A 69 -15.45 -8.55 3.92
N LEU A 70 -15.60 -8.80 5.23
CA LEU A 70 -14.82 -8.14 6.28
C LEU A 70 -13.29 -8.32 6.17
N ALA A 71 -12.81 -9.26 5.35
CA ALA A 71 -11.38 -9.46 5.06
C ALA A 71 -10.81 -8.51 3.98
N THR A 72 -11.61 -7.56 3.47
CA THR A 72 -11.20 -6.65 2.38
C THR A 72 -10.46 -5.36 2.78
N PRO A 73 -10.46 -4.85 4.04
CA PRO A 73 -9.72 -3.63 4.37
C PRO A 73 -8.20 -3.78 4.19
N PRO A 74 -7.49 -2.71 3.82
CA PRO A 74 -6.03 -2.70 3.88
C PRO A 74 -5.51 -2.85 5.31
N PRO A 75 -4.23 -3.25 5.47
CA PRO A 75 -3.54 -3.16 6.75
C PRO A 75 -3.51 -1.72 7.27
N ILE A 76 -3.29 -1.55 8.57
CA ILE A 76 -3.00 -0.23 9.15
C ILE A 76 -1.62 0.27 8.68
N GLU A 77 -1.39 1.58 8.76
CA GLU A 77 -0.13 2.21 8.29
C GLU A 77 1.13 1.58 8.89
N GLU A 78 1.14 1.32 10.19
CA GLU A 78 2.30 0.76 10.88
C GLU A 78 2.62 -0.67 10.39
N ASP A 79 1.60 -1.51 10.24
CA ASP A 79 1.74 -2.86 9.70
C ASP A 79 2.18 -2.83 8.22
N ALA A 80 1.65 -1.91 7.42
CA ALA A 80 2.05 -1.72 6.04
C ALA A 80 3.53 -1.36 5.92
N ARG A 81 4.01 -0.43 6.75
CA ARG A 81 5.43 -0.04 6.81
C ARG A 81 6.30 -1.21 7.25
N LEU A 82 5.91 -1.89 8.33
CA LEU A 82 6.65 -3.03 8.87
C LEU A 82 6.73 -4.18 7.88
N HIS A 83 5.62 -4.53 7.22
CA HIS A 83 5.57 -5.58 6.23
C HIS A 83 6.47 -5.26 5.03
N SER A 84 6.46 -4.01 4.57
CA SER A 84 7.30 -3.56 3.45
C SER A 84 8.79 -3.70 3.77
N TRP A 85 9.20 -3.32 4.98
CA TRP A 85 10.57 -3.51 5.44
C TRP A 85 10.96 -4.99 5.53
N LYS A 86 10.10 -5.82 6.12
CA LYS A 86 10.33 -7.27 6.23
C LYS A 86 10.46 -7.94 4.86
N ALA A 87 9.57 -7.60 3.93
CA ALA A 87 9.61 -8.14 2.56
C ALA A 87 10.89 -7.73 1.83
N PHE A 88 11.34 -6.48 1.99
CA PHE A 88 12.61 -6.04 1.45
C PHE A 88 13.77 -6.87 2.01
N LEU A 89 13.84 -7.06 3.32
CA LEU A 89 14.88 -7.89 3.95
C LEU A 89 14.84 -9.34 3.44
N GLN A 90 13.66 -9.94 3.29
CA GLN A 90 13.53 -11.32 2.82
C GLN A 90 14.03 -11.54 1.39
N VAL A 91 14.01 -10.50 0.54
CA VAL A 91 14.46 -10.57 -0.85
C VAL A 91 15.94 -10.22 -1.00
N ASN A 92 16.47 -9.39 -0.09
CA ASN A 92 17.83 -8.85 -0.18
C ASN A 92 18.83 -9.49 0.82
N LEU A 93 18.36 -10.38 1.70
CA LEU A 93 19.19 -11.22 2.58
C LEU A 93 19.28 -12.64 2.00
#